data_AF-A0A8J4UNK2-F1
#
_entry.id   AF-A0A8J4UNK2-F1
#
_cell.length_a   1.000
_cell.length_b   1.000
_cell.length_c   1.000
_cell.angle_alpha   90.00
_cell.angle_beta   90.00
_cell.angle_gamma   90.00
#
_symmetry.space_group_name_H-M   'P 1'
#
loop_
_entity.id
_entity.type
_entity.pdbx_description
1 polymer ?
#
loop_
_entity_poly.entity_id
_entity_poly.type
_entity_poly.pdbx_seq_one_letter_code
_entity_poly.pdbx_strand_id
1 'polypeptide(L)'
;MSTGTIWRAGTDGDNVKTVLRGLTEPSSLVIDPNTRYVFWLSAGEMSNIQRSGLTGALITTVLKIPSRVLCLATDAVDRKLFWIQYSENEFSALGSCDYNGSAVNVISQRLR
;
A
#
# COMPACT_ATOMS: atom_id res chain seq x y z
N MET A 1 -2.41 18.35 -7.56
CA MET A 1 -1.89 17.10 -6.97
C MET A 1 -0.43 17.00 -7.34
N SER A 2 0.44 16.77 -6.36
CA SER A 2 1.87 16.55 -6.65
C SER A 2 2.06 15.14 -7.22
N THR A 3 2.98 14.98 -8.17
CA THR A 3 3.30 13.65 -8.73
C THR A 3 4.54 13.10 -8.04
N GLY A 4 4.45 11.86 -7.58
CA GLY A 4 5.52 11.12 -6.91
C GLY A 4 6.16 10.06 -7.81
N THR A 5 7.30 9.58 -7.34
CA THR A 5 8.13 8.57 -8.02
C THR A 5 8.54 7.51 -7.01
N ILE A 6 8.56 6.25 -7.42
CA ILE A 6 9.19 5.16 -6.65
C ILE A 6 10.52 4.83 -7.32
N TRP A 7 11.60 4.89 -6.54
CA TRP A 7 12.95 4.50 -6.95
C TRP A 7 13.38 3.21 -6.28
N ARG A 8 14.37 2.54 -6.87
CA ARG A 8 15.17 1.50 -6.24
C ARG A 8 16.64 1.89 -6.29
N ALA A 9 17.41 1.46 -5.31
CA ALA A 9 18.86 1.64 -5.24
C ALA A 9 19.51 0.38 -4.67
N GLY A 10 20.81 0.22 -4.85
CA GLY A 10 21.60 -0.74 -4.06
C GLY A 10 21.54 -0.40 -2.57
N THR A 11 21.86 -1.37 -1.71
CA THR A 11 21.87 -1.16 -0.25
C THR A 11 22.96 -0.19 0.20
N ASP A 12 23.95 0.05 -0.65
CA ASP A 12 25.00 1.07 -0.54
C ASP A 12 24.60 2.42 -1.16
N GLY A 13 23.37 2.54 -1.69
CA GLY A 13 22.86 3.74 -2.32
C GLY A 13 23.22 3.88 -3.81
N ASP A 14 23.89 2.89 -4.40
CA ASP A 14 24.30 2.92 -5.80
C ASP A 14 23.13 2.59 -6.77
N ASN A 15 23.42 2.62 -8.08
CA ASN A 15 22.54 2.07 -9.13
C ASN A 15 21.07 2.52 -9.04
N VAL A 16 20.85 3.78 -8.67
CA VAL A 16 19.50 4.34 -8.48
C VAL A 16 18.73 4.30 -9.80
N LYS A 17 17.59 3.61 -9.80
CA LYS A 17 16.71 3.46 -10.96
C LYS A 17 15.29 3.83 -10.59
N THR A 18 14.62 4.52 -11.51
CA THR A 18 13.19 4.74 -11.40
C THR A 18 12.43 3.44 -11.72
N VAL A 19 11.47 3.09 -10.86
CA VAL A 19 10.58 1.94 -11.03
C VAL A 19 9.21 2.40 -11.53
N LEU A 20 8.66 3.46 -10.93
CA LEU A 20 7.35 4.03 -11.30
C LEU A 20 7.40 5.56 -11.22
N ARG A 21 6.67 6.25 -12.11
CA ARG A 21 6.54 7.72 -12.17
C ARG A 21 5.07 8.11 -12.23
N GLY A 22 4.77 9.38 -11.95
CA GLY A 22 3.43 9.94 -12.12
C GLY A 22 2.42 9.41 -11.10
N LEU A 23 2.89 9.03 -9.91
CA LEU A 23 2.04 8.49 -8.85
C LEU A 23 1.38 9.62 -8.07
N THR A 24 0.15 9.43 -7.60
CA THR A 24 -0.55 10.44 -6.80
C THR A 24 -0.13 10.33 -5.34
N GLU A 25 0.81 11.18 -4.92
CA GLU A 25 1.28 11.29 -3.53
C GLU A 25 1.53 9.92 -2.86
N PRO A 26 2.43 9.09 -3.44
CA PRO A 26 2.67 7.75 -2.96
C PRO A 26 3.27 7.78 -1.54
N SER A 27 2.77 6.92 -0.65
CA SER A 27 3.28 6.76 0.72
C SER A 27 3.16 5.31 1.18
N SER A 28 3.79 4.99 2.32
CA SER A 28 3.82 3.65 2.94
C SER A 28 3.99 2.51 1.94
N LEU A 29 5.21 2.37 1.42
CA LEU A 29 5.57 1.37 0.43
C LEU A 29 5.95 0.05 1.11
N VAL A 30 5.41 -1.06 0.62
CA VAL A 30 5.76 -2.42 1.03
C VAL A 30 5.99 -3.30 -0.21
N ILE A 31 6.83 -4.31 -0.07
CA ILE A 31 7.20 -5.20 -1.17
C ILE A 31 7.03 -6.65 -0.76
N ASP A 32 6.55 -7.49 -1.67
CA ASP A 32 6.72 -8.93 -1.57
C ASP A 32 7.80 -9.36 -2.59
N PRO A 33 9.01 -9.76 -2.14
CA PRO A 33 10.07 -10.17 -3.04
C PRO A 33 9.77 -11.47 -3.79
N ASN A 34 8.90 -12.34 -3.25
CA ASN A 34 8.59 -13.63 -3.86
C ASN A 34 7.69 -13.47 -5.08
N THR A 35 6.61 -12.71 -4.95
CA THR A 35 5.71 -12.40 -6.08
C THR A 35 6.18 -11.20 -6.90
N ARG A 36 7.21 -10.50 -6.42
CA ARG A 36 7.79 -9.30 -7.04
C ARG A 36 6.78 -8.16 -7.16
N TYR A 37 5.85 -8.06 -6.22
CA TYR A 37 4.91 -6.95 -6.13
C TYR A 37 5.44 -5.82 -5.25
N VAL A 38 5.08 -4.60 -5.64
CA VAL A 38 5.19 -3.40 -4.83
C VAL A 38 3.78 -2.90 -4.57
N PHE A 39 3.48 -2.59 -3.31
CA PHE A 39 2.23 -1.96 -2.90
C PHE A 39 2.53 -0.61 -2.25
N TRP A 40 1.64 0.36 -2.45
CA TRP A 40 1.75 1.67 -1.83
C TRP A 40 0.37 2.27 -1.60
N LEU A 41 0.30 3.24 -0.69
CA LEU A 41 -0.84 4.13 -0.54
C LEU A 41 -0.75 5.25 -1.58
N SER A 42 -1.85 5.51 -2.26
CA SER A 42 -2.02 6.65 -3.15
C SER A 42 -3.12 7.55 -2.60
N ALA A 43 -2.85 8.86 -2.54
CA ALA A 43 -3.85 9.83 -2.12
C ALA A 43 -5.00 9.94 -3.14
N GLY A 44 -6.15 10.41 -2.67
CA GLY A 44 -7.38 10.61 -3.44
C GLY A 44 -8.53 11.01 -2.50
N GLU A 45 -9.76 11.11 -3.03
CA GLU A 45 -10.96 11.29 -2.18
C GLU A 45 -11.11 10.18 -1.14
N MET A 46 -10.66 8.98 -1.51
CA MET A 46 -10.47 7.82 -0.64
C MET A 46 -9.01 7.40 -0.67
N SER A 47 -8.51 6.83 0.44
CA SER A 47 -7.17 6.23 0.44
C SER A 47 -7.18 5.01 -0.49
N ASN A 48 -6.27 4.96 -1.45
CA ASN A 48 -6.17 3.83 -2.36
C ASN A 48 -4.95 2.99 -2.01
N ILE A 49 -5.13 1.68 -1.89
CA ILE A 49 -4.00 0.74 -1.93
C ILE A 49 -3.79 0.39 -3.40
N GLN A 50 -2.62 0.69 -3.93
CA GLN A 50 -2.24 0.39 -5.30
C GLN A 50 -1.09 -0.62 -5.35
N ARG A 51 -0.98 -1.30 -6.50
CA ARG A 51 0.01 -2.33 -6.76
C ARG A 51 0.61 -2.20 -8.15
N SER A 52 1.86 -2.59 -8.31
CA SER A 52 2.48 -2.94 -9.58
C SER A 52 3.53 -4.05 -9.38
N GLY A 53 3.98 -4.66 -10.47
CA GLY A 53 5.19 -5.49 -10.44
C GLY A 53 6.46 -4.65 -10.32
N LEU A 54 7.53 -5.22 -9.76
CA LEU A 54 8.84 -4.56 -9.55
C LEU A 54 9.53 -4.07 -10.83
N THR A 55 9.05 -4.48 -12.01
CA THR A 55 9.54 -4.00 -13.31
C THR A 55 8.79 -2.77 -13.83
N GLY A 56 7.86 -2.20 -13.04
CA GLY A 56 7.11 -1.01 -13.42
C GLY A 56 5.93 -1.29 -14.36
N ALA A 57 5.30 -2.47 -14.22
CA ALA A 57 4.14 -2.88 -15.01
C ALA A 57 2.88 -2.04 -14.68
N LEU A 58 1.74 -2.40 -15.29
CA LEU A 58 0.43 -1.76 -15.08
C LEU A 58 0.11 -1.55 -13.59
N ILE A 59 -0.17 -0.31 -13.22
CA ILE A 59 -0.66 0.05 -11.88
C ILE A 59 -2.10 -0.42 -11.74
N THR A 60 -2.37 -1.16 -10.67
CA THR A 60 -3.71 -1.67 -10.33
C THR A 60 -4.12 -1.13 -8.96
N THR A 61 -5.35 -0.63 -8.85
CA THR A 61 -5.95 -0.35 -7.54
C THR A 61 -6.43 -1.65 -6.91
N VAL A 62 -5.85 -2.00 -5.76
CA VAL A 62 -6.21 -3.19 -4.98
C VAL A 62 -7.46 -2.92 -4.16
N LEU A 63 -7.49 -1.79 -3.44
CA LEU A 63 -8.63 -1.37 -2.62
C LEU A 63 -8.78 0.14 -2.61
N LYS A 64 -10.03 0.60 -2.47
CA LYS A 64 -10.40 1.98 -2.10
C LYS A 64 -10.99 1.95 -0.71
N ILE A 65 -10.41 2.72 0.21
CA ILE A 65 -10.81 2.72 1.63
C ILE A 65 -11.36 4.12 1.95
N PRO A 66 -12.62 4.23 2.40
CA PRO A 66 -13.27 5.51 2.73
C PRO A 66 -12.82 6.04 4.09
N SER A 67 -11.52 6.01 4.35
CA SER A 67 -10.87 6.46 5.58
C SER A 67 -9.42 6.81 5.28
N ARG A 68 -8.78 7.56 6.17
CA ARG A 68 -7.35 7.85 6.06
C ARG A 68 -6.56 6.60 6.46
N VAL A 69 -5.78 6.05 5.54
CA VAL A 69 -4.87 4.93 5.83
C VAL A 69 -3.49 5.49 6.15
N LEU A 70 -2.89 5.00 7.24
CA LEU A 70 -1.62 5.51 7.75
C LEU A 70 -0.42 4.70 7.24
N CYS A 71 -0.55 3.38 7.22
CA CYS A 71 0.53 2.49 6.82
C CYS A 71 0.04 1.15 6.28
N LEU A 72 0.94 0.47 5.57
CA LEU A 72 0.77 -0.88 5.05
C LEU A 72 1.81 -1.84 5.66
N ALA A 73 1.43 -3.10 5.76
CA ALA A 73 2.32 -4.24 5.99
C ALA A 73 1.90 -5.40 5.07
N THR A 74 2.82 -6.33 4.81
CA THR A 74 2.56 -7.52 4.00
C THR A 74 2.93 -8.78 4.75
N ASP A 75 2.08 -9.79 4.66
CA ASP A 75 2.47 -11.17 4.86
C ASP A 75 2.71 -11.79 3.48
N ALA A 76 3.96 -12.16 3.20
CA ALA A 76 4.36 -12.75 1.93
C ALA A 76 4.04 -14.26 1.83
N VAL A 77 3.91 -14.94 2.98
CA VAL A 77 3.58 -16.37 3.03
C VAL A 77 2.10 -16.53 2.69
N ASP A 78 1.24 -15.79 3.39
CA ASP A 78 -0.21 -15.85 3.22
C ASP A 78 -0.73 -14.92 2.11
N ARG A 79 0.15 -14.13 1.48
CA ARG A 79 -0.17 -13.15 0.43
C ARG A 79 -1.27 -12.17 0.84
N LYS A 80 -1.12 -11.63 2.05
CA LYS A 80 -2.06 -10.66 2.65
C LYS A 80 -1.44 -9.29 2.84
N LEU A 81 -2.24 -8.27 2.59
CA LEU A 81 -1.97 -6.89 2.99
C LEU A 81 -2.66 -6.62 4.31
N PHE A 82 -2.01 -5.81 5.13
CA PHE A 82 -2.57 -5.26 6.36
C PHE A 82 -2.44 -3.74 6.32
N TRP A 83 -3.38 -3.03 6.93
CA TRP A 83 -3.32 -1.58 7.04
C TRP A 83 -3.91 -1.07 8.36
N ILE A 84 -3.43 0.09 8.79
CA ILE A 84 -4.06 0.85 9.89
C ILE A 84 -4.78 2.04 9.29
N GLN A 85 -6.07 2.15 9.56
CA GLN A 85 -6.86 3.32 9.20
C GLN A 85 -7.22 4.14 10.43
N TYR A 86 -7.06 5.45 10.30
CA TYR A 86 -7.40 6.44 11.30
C TYR A 86 -8.84 6.92 11.12
N SER A 87 -9.51 7.13 12.25
CA SER A 87 -10.80 7.81 12.32
C SER A 87 -10.77 8.85 13.44
N GLU A 88 -11.35 10.02 13.18
CA GLU A 88 -11.51 11.08 14.18
C GLU A 88 -12.73 10.83 15.08
N ASN A 89 -13.78 10.22 14.52
CA ASN A 89 -15.08 10.07 15.17
C ASN A 89 -15.38 8.63 15.62
N GLU A 90 -14.54 7.68 15.22
CA GLU A 90 -14.69 6.25 15.50
C GLU A 90 -13.36 5.65 15.97
N PHE A 91 -13.35 4.36 16.31
CA PHE A 91 -12.11 3.66 16.59
C PHE A 91 -11.25 3.53 15.33
N SER A 92 -9.95 3.78 15.48
CA SER A 92 -8.97 3.34 14.47
C SER A 92 -9.11 1.83 14.26
N ALA A 93 -8.96 1.38 13.02
CA ALA A 93 -9.19 0.00 12.65
C ALA A 93 -7.92 -0.62 12.03
N LEU A 94 -7.75 -1.91 12.28
CA LEU A 94 -6.82 -2.75 11.54
C LEU A 94 -7.60 -3.45 10.44
N GLY A 95 -7.17 -3.30 9.20
CA GLY A 95 -7.74 -4.02 8.07
C GLY A 95 -6.76 -5.01 7.46
N SER A 96 -7.30 -5.99 6.76
CA SER A 96 -6.53 -6.92 5.94
C SER A 96 -7.30 -7.34 4.69
N CYS A 97 -6.57 -7.76 3.66
CA CYS A 97 -7.11 -8.36 2.44
C CYS A 97 -6.05 -9.22 1.76
N ASP A 98 -6.45 -10.02 0.79
CA ASP A 98 -5.51 -10.68 -0.12
C ASP A 98 -4.89 -9.64 -1.08
N TYR A 99 -3.77 -9.97 -1.72
CA TYR A 99 -3.07 -9.07 -2.64
C TYR A 99 -3.87 -8.57 -3.86
N ASN A 100 -4.99 -9.21 -4.19
CA ASN A 100 -5.92 -8.80 -5.25
C ASN A 100 -7.11 -7.98 -4.71
N GLY A 101 -7.18 -7.72 -3.40
CA GLY A 101 -8.27 -7.01 -2.74
C GLY A 101 -9.42 -7.89 -2.27
N SER A 102 -9.36 -9.22 -2.43
CA SER A 102 -10.38 -10.13 -1.88
C SER A 102 -10.23 -10.34 -0.38
N ALA A 103 -11.24 -10.98 0.23
CA ALA A 103 -11.26 -11.36 1.64
C ALA A 103 -10.96 -10.19 2.60
N VAL A 104 -11.57 -9.03 2.32
CA VAL A 104 -11.45 -7.85 3.17
C VAL A 104 -11.99 -8.13 4.57
N ASN A 105 -11.17 -7.90 5.58
CA ASN A 105 -11.54 -7.97 6.98
C ASN A 105 -11.12 -6.68 7.67
N VAL A 106 -12.01 -6.06 8.45
CA VAL A 106 -11.74 -4.83 9.20
C VAL A 106 -12.13 -5.05 10.65
N ILE A 107 -11.19 -4.80 11.55
CA ILE A 107 -11.35 -4.95 12.99
C ILE A 107 -11.22 -3.57 13.63
N SER A 108 -12.34 -3.04 14.10
CA SER A 108 -12.42 -1.86 14.96
C SER A 108 -12.94 -2.28 16.33
N GLN A 109 -12.08 -2.31 17.34
CA GLN A 109 -12.49 -2.65 18.70
C GLN A 109 -11.90 -1.68 19.72
N ARG A 110 -12.72 -1.29 20.69
CA ARG A 110 -12.28 -0.63 21.90
C ARG A 110 -11.47 -1.62 22.73
N LEU A 111 -10.18 -1.34 22.94
CA LEU A 111 -9.40 -2.05 23.96
C LEU A 111 -10.15 -1.86 25.30
N ARG A 112 -10.62 -2.97 25.87
CA ARG A 112 -11.25 -2.99 27.19
C ARG A 112 -10.19 -2.89 28.26
#